data_AF-A0A7Y2E6Q9-F1
#
_entry.id   AF-A0A7Y2E6Q9-F1
#
_cell.length_a   1.000
_cell.length_b   1.000
_cell.length_c   1.000
_cell.angle_alpha   90.00
_cell.angle_beta   90.00
_cell.angle_gamma   90.00
#
_symmetry.space_group_name_H-M   'P 1'
#
loop_
_entity.id
_entity.type
_entity.pdbx_description
1 polymer ?
#
loop_
_entity_poly.entity_id
_entity_poly.type
_entity_poly.pdbx_seq_one_letter_code
_entity_poly.pdbx_strand_id
1 'polypeptide(L)'
;MTKGMRQQELAVQSGYWPLYRYDPRRTDSGGNPLQLDSKAPTIPFKEYAYNENRYRMLTRIDPEAAASFLAEAQRLVTDRWKAYERLAAPVGGDGAPSAGPAPPQPASGPANTANDGASDTAPATGTRKPKMPPGFGG
;
A
#
# COMPACT_ATOMS: atom_id res chain seq x y z
N MET A 1 -19.94 7.36 -8.89
CA MET A 1 -18.67 7.75 -8.22
C MET A 1 -18.80 9.14 -7.60
N THR A 2 -19.60 9.29 -6.53
CA THR A 2 -19.99 10.62 -6.00
C THR A 2 -19.20 11.08 -4.77
N LYS A 3 -18.38 10.20 -4.17
CA LYS A 3 -17.67 10.45 -2.89
C LYS A 3 -16.14 10.58 -3.02
N GLY A 4 -15.61 10.66 -4.24
CA GLY A 4 -14.15 10.63 -4.50
C GLY A 4 -13.37 11.75 -3.80
N MET A 5 -13.82 13.01 -3.95
CA MET A 5 -13.17 14.17 -3.30
C MET A 5 -13.13 14.04 -1.78
N ARG A 6 -14.23 13.58 -1.17
CA ARG A 6 -14.30 13.34 0.28
C ARG A 6 -13.32 12.25 0.72
N GLN A 7 -13.12 11.20 -0.07
CA GLN A 7 -12.14 10.16 0.24
C GLN A 7 -10.70 10.65 0.16
N GLN A 8 -10.39 11.51 -0.81
CA GLN A 8 -9.07 12.14 -0.90
C GLN A 8 -8.80 13.04 0.32
N GLU A 9 -9.81 13.81 0.73
CA GLU A 9 -9.71 14.63 1.95
C GLU A 9 -9.48 13.77 3.19
N LEU A 10 -10.23 12.66 3.36
CA LEU A 10 -10.05 11.71 4.46
C LEU A 10 -8.66 11.06 4.46
N ALA A 11 -8.10 10.75 3.28
CA ALA A 11 -6.76 10.20 3.16
C ALA A 11 -5.71 11.17 3.71
N VAL A 12 -5.85 12.47 3.44
CA VAL A 12 -4.97 13.51 3.98
C VAL A 12 -5.23 13.75 5.48
N GLN A 13 -6.50 13.90 5.88
CA GLN A 13 -6.90 14.16 7.28
C GLN A 13 -6.50 13.02 8.23
N SER A 14 -6.46 11.78 7.76
CA SER A 14 -6.03 10.63 8.56
C SER A 14 -4.51 10.48 8.65
N GLY A 15 -3.74 11.28 7.91
CA GLY A 15 -2.30 11.11 7.76
C GLY A 15 -1.89 9.93 6.87
N TYR A 16 -2.85 9.20 6.30
CA TYR A 16 -2.56 8.09 5.39
C TYR A 16 -1.87 8.56 4.11
N TRP A 17 -2.17 9.78 3.67
CA TRP A 17 -1.53 10.40 2.52
C TRP A 17 -0.99 11.80 2.88
N PRO A 18 0.17 11.89 3.56
CA PRO A 18 0.77 13.18 3.88
C PRO A 18 1.18 13.89 2.58
N LEU A 19 0.96 15.20 2.52
CA LEU A 19 1.33 16.03 1.38
C LEU A 19 2.60 16.81 1.73
N TYR A 20 3.63 16.67 0.91
CA TYR A 20 4.90 17.36 1.10
C TYR A 20 5.55 17.69 -0.23
N ARG A 21 6.47 18.65 -0.21
CA ARG A 21 7.30 19.04 -1.36
C ARG A 21 8.76 19.06 -0.94
N TYR A 22 9.63 18.66 -1.86
CA TYR A 22 11.08 18.78 -1.71
C TYR A 22 11.61 19.74 -2.76
N ASP A 23 12.21 20.84 -2.32
CA ASP A 23 12.84 21.84 -3.19
C ASP A 23 14.32 21.99 -2.81
N PRO A 24 15.26 21.40 -3.58
CA PRO A 24 16.69 21.46 -3.28
C PRO A 24 17.24 22.88 -3.18
N ARG A 25 16.66 23.84 -3.91
CA ARG A 25 17.13 25.24 -3.96
C ARG A 25 16.97 25.97 -2.64
N ARG A 26 16.12 25.45 -1.73
CA ARG A 26 15.99 26.02 -0.38
C ARG A 26 17.25 25.81 0.43
N THR A 27 18.00 24.74 0.18
CA THR A 27 19.29 24.50 0.84
C THR A 27 20.28 25.62 0.51
N ASP A 28 20.30 26.11 -0.73
CA ASP A 28 21.17 27.21 -1.17
C ASP A 28 20.88 28.53 -0.43
N SER A 29 19.64 28.71 0.06
CA SER A 29 19.19 29.86 0.85
C SER A 29 19.14 29.59 2.36
N GLY A 30 19.76 28.49 2.81
CA GLY A 30 19.82 28.11 4.23
C GLY A 30 18.51 27.59 4.82
N GLY A 31 17.50 27.33 3.98
CA GLY A 31 16.22 26.75 4.37
C GLY A 31 16.21 25.22 4.29
N ASN A 32 15.26 24.61 5.01
CA ASN A 32 15.00 23.17 4.88
C ASN A 32 14.43 22.85 3.49
N PRO A 33 14.98 21.90 2.71
CA PRO A 33 14.42 21.57 1.39
C PRO A 33 13.04 20.89 1.46
N LEU A 34 12.73 20.20 2.56
CA LEU A 34 11.45 19.52 2.75
C LEU A 34 10.41 20.48 3.36
N GLN A 35 9.21 20.46 2.78
CA GLN A 35 8.04 21.23 3.20
C GLN A 35 6.89 20.26 3.41
N LEU A 36 6.34 20.21 4.62
CA LEU A 36 5.14 19.44 4.91
C LEU A 36 3.92 20.35 4.71
N ASP A 37 3.14 20.11 3.66
CA ASP A 37 1.98 20.93 3.28
C ASP A 37 0.68 20.43 3.96
N SER A 38 0.60 19.15 4.31
CA SER A 38 -0.52 18.59 5.09
C SER A 38 -0.39 18.88 6.58
N LYS A 39 -1.51 19.23 7.23
CA LYS A 39 -1.59 19.37 8.69
C LYS A 39 -1.42 18.04 9.41
N ALA A 40 -1.31 18.10 10.74
CA ALA A 40 -1.37 16.93 11.61
C ALA A 40 -2.65 16.12 11.38
N PRO A 41 -2.59 14.77 11.50
CA PRO A 41 -3.77 13.94 11.38
C PRO A 41 -4.84 14.37 12.37
N THR A 42 -6.06 14.60 11.89
CA THR A 42 -7.21 15.04 12.69
C THR A 42 -8.26 13.95 12.89
N ILE A 43 -8.15 12.85 12.15
CA ILE A 43 -9.03 11.68 12.28
C ILE A 43 -8.21 10.38 12.39
N PRO A 44 -8.76 9.32 13.00
CA PRO A 44 -8.15 7.99 12.95
C PRO A 44 -8.10 7.42 11.53
N PHE A 45 -7.08 6.61 11.25
CA PHE A 45 -6.91 5.88 9.98
C PHE A 45 -8.14 5.02 9.64
N LYS A 46 -8.79 4.44 10.64
CA LYS A 46 -10.03 3.66 10.49
C LYS A 46 -11.12 4.41 9.74
N GLU A 47 -11.28 5.71 10.00
CA GLU A 47 -12.33 6.52 9.36
C GLU A 47 -12.11 6.68 7.86
N TYR A 48 -10.86 6.77 7.42
CA TYR A 48 -10.53 6.69 6.00
C TYR A 48 -10.70 5.26 5.47
N ALA A 49 -9.99 4.29 6.08
CA ALA A 49 -9.89 2.91 5.58
C ALA A 49 -11.26 2.24 5.41
N TYR A 50 -12.17 2.37 6.39
CA TYR A 50 -13.43 1.64 6.35
C TYR A 50 -14.45 2.22 5.37
N ASN A 51 -14.16 3.33 4.71
CA ASN A 51 -14.94 3.75 3.56
C ASN A 51 -14.65 2.91 2.30
N GLU A 52 -13.50 2.25 2.23
CA GLU A 52 -13.08 1.50 1.04
C GLU A 52 -13.28 -0.01 1.21
N ASN A 53 -13.76 -0.67 0.16
CA ASN A 53 -14.07 -2.11 0.23
C ASN A 53 -12.81 -2.97 0.44
N ARG A 54 -11.64 -2.50 -0.04
CA ARG A 54 -10.36 -3.21 0.08
C ARG A 54 -9.94 -3.48 1.54
N TYR A 55 -10.36 -2.63 2.48
CA TYR A 55 -10.11 -2.84 3.91
C TYR A 55 -11.27 -3.56 4.59
N ARG A 56 -12.52 -3.21 4.23
CA ARG A 56 -13.72 -3.82 4.82
C ARG A 56 -13.85 -5.31 4.52
N MET A 57 -13.32 -5.81 3.41
CA MET A 57 -13.45 -7.23 3.10
C MET A 57 -12.78 -8.11 4.16
N LEU A 58 -11.60 -7.72 4.65
CA LEU A 58 -10.89 -8.49 5.67
C LEU A 58 -11.67 -8.57 6.98
N THR A 59 -12.37 -7.49 7.38
CA THR A 59 -13.21 -7.51 8.59
C THR A 59 -14.36 -8.52 8.56
N ARG A 60 -14.74 -9.00 7.37
CA ARG A 60 -15.77 -10.03 7.21
C ARG A 60 -15.20 -11.44 7.21
N ILE A 61 -13.97 -11.60 6.74
CA ILE A 61 -13.28 -12.89 6.61
C ILE A 61 -12.61 -13.25 7.94
N ASP A 62 -11.88 -12.30 8.52
CA ASP A 62 -11.13 -12.46 9.76
C ASP A 62 -11.16 -11.14 10.56
N PRO A 63 -12.14 -10.98 11.48
CA PRO A 63 -12.28 -9.77 12.28
C PRO A 63 -11.12 -9.53 13.26
N GLU A 64 -10.49 -10.59 13.76
CA GLU A 64 -9.40 -10.51 14.74
C GLU A 64 -8.13 -9.99 14.06
N ALA A 65 -7.74 -10.60 12.92
CA ALA A 65 -6.62 -10.12 12.13
C ALA A 65 -6.87 -8.69 11.62
N ALA A 66 -8.10 -8.38 11.19
CA ALA A 66 -8.44 -7.02 10.75
C ALA A 66 -8.26 -5.97 11.86
N ALA A 67 -8.62 -6.30 13.09
CA ALA A 67 -8.42 -5.41 14.23
C ALA A 67 -6.92 -5.21 14.54
N SER A 68 -6.14 -6.29 14.51
CA SER A 68 -4.68 -6.25 14.71
C SER A 68 -3.98 -5.39 13.65
N PHE A 69 -4.24 -5.64 12.36
CA PHE A 69 -3.66 -4.88 11.26
C PHE A 69 -4.11 -3.42 11.24
N LEU A 70 -5.35 -3.12 11.64
CA LEU A 70 -5.80 -1.75 11.74
C LEU A 70 -5.03 -0.97 12.82
N ALA A 71 -4.76 -1.60 13.97
CA ALA A 71 -3.97 -1.01 15.04
C ALA A 71 -2.51 -0.77 14.62
N GLU A 72 -1.92 -1.74 13.92
CA GLU A 72 -0.57 -1.61 13.34
C GLU A 72 -0.51 -0.50 12.29
N ALA A 73 -1.44 -0.49 11.34
CA ALA A 73 -1.53 0.53 10.31
C ALA A 73 -1.70 1.93 10.91
N GLN A 74 -2.50 2.08 11.97
CA GLN A 74 -2.64 3.35 12.68
C GLN A 74 -1.30 3.83 13.25
N ARG A 75 -0.51 2.94 13.87
CA ARG A 75 0.83 3.28 14.39
C ARG A 75 1.75 3.72 13.26
N LEU A 76 1.82 2.95 12.18
CA LEU A 76 2.67 3.25 11.01
C LEU A 76 2.31 4.60 10.37
N VAL A 77 1.02 4.89 10.22
CA VAL A 77 0.54 6.18 9.69
C VAL A 77 0.99 7.34 10.59
N THR A 78 0.81 7.21 11.90
CA THR A 78 1.23 8.21 12.88
C THR A 78 2.76 8.40 12.88
N ASP A 79 3.54 7.32 12.88
CA ASP A 79 4.99 7.37 12.94
C ASP A 79 5.58 7.98 11.67
N ARG A 80 5.04 7.61 10.50
CA ARG A 80 5.43 8.22 9.22
C ARG A 80 5.15 9.72 9.20
N TRP A 81 3.98 10.15 9.67
CA TRP A 81 3.68 11.57 9.72
C TRP A 81 4.64 12.33 10.63
N LYS A 82 4.92 11.81 11.83
CA LYS A 82 5.92 12.39 12.76
C LYS A 82 7.33 12.43 12.18
N ALA A 83 7.71 11.42 11.40
CA ALA A 83 9.01 11.43 10.71
C ALA A 83 9.09 12.60 9.71
N TYR A 84 8.04 12.81 8.91
CA TYR A 84 7.98 13.94 7.99
C TYR A 84 7.91 15.29 8.70
N GLU A 85 7.19 15.38 9.82
CA GLU A 85 7.17 16.59 10.66
C GLU A 85 8.57 16.96 11.15
N ARG A 86 9.32 15.99 11.68
CA ARG A 86 10.72 16.21 12.10
C ARG A 86 11.62 16.58 10.94
N LEU A 87 11.45 15.94 9.78
CA LEU A 87 12.21 16.26 8.57
C LEU A 87 11.89 17.65 8.03
N ALA A 88 10.68 18.16 8.24
CA ALA A 88 10.26 19.51 7.81
C ALA A 88 10.58 20.59 8.84
N ALA A 89 10.98 20.21 10.05
CA ALA A 89 11.27 21.14 11.13
C ALA A 89 12.42 22.09 10.73
N PRO A 90 12.42 23.35 11.21
CA PRO A 90 13.50 24.28 10.93
C PRO A 90 14.85 23.71 11.36
N VAL A 91 15.84 23.77 10.46
CA VAL A 91 17.23 23.39 10.78
C VAL A 91 17.80 24.48 11.67
N GLY A 92 18.00 24.20 12.96
CA GLY A 92 18.67 25.13 13.87
C GLY A 92 20.18 25.07 13.69
N GLY A 93 20.80 26.21 13.32
CA GLY A 93 22.19 26.61 13.61
C GLY A 93 23.36 25.82 13.03
N ASP A 94 23.35 24.50 13.09
CA ASP A 94 24.52 23.67 12.83
C ASP A 94 24.22 22.75 11.65
N GLY A 95 24.58 23.20 10.45
CA GLY A 95 24.21 22.64 9.14
C GLY A 95 24.70 21.22 8.84
N ALA A 96 24.42 20.24 9.70
CA ALA A 96 24.44 18.83 9.37
C ALA A 96 22.98 18.39 9.14
N PRO A 97 22.61 17.90 7.94
CA PRO A 97 21.37 17.16 7.81
C PRO A 97 21.50 15.94 8.72
N SER A 98 20.90 16.00 9.92
CA SER A 98 20.71 14.79 10.69
C SER A 98 19.99 13.83 9.75
N ALA A 99 20.65 12.72 9.43
CA ALA A 99 20.08 11.67 8.60
C ALA A 99 18.83 11.19 9.34
N GLY A 100 17.70 11.83 9.05
CA GLY A 100 16.41 11.34 9.47
C GLY A 100 16.28 9.91 8.99
N PRO A 101 15.49 9.08 9.68
CA PRO A 101 15.31 7.70 9.27
C PRO A 101 14.96 7.69 7.78
N ALA A 102 15.60 6.79 7.03
CA ALA A 102 15.36 6.62 5.60
C ALA A 102 13.84 6.70 5.34
N PRO A 103 13.40 7.38 4.24
CA PRO A 103 11.99 7.48 3.93
C PRO A 103 11.36 6.09 4.11
N PRO A 104 10.23 5.99 4.82
CA PRO A 104 9.64 4.68 5.12
C PRO A 104 9.57 3.92 3.82
N GLN A 105 10.38 2.86 3.72
CA GLN A 105 10.41 2.05 2.52
C GLN A 105 8.96 1.66 2.26
N PRO A 106 8.49 1.69 0.99
CA PRO A 106 7.17 1.17 0.69
C PRO A 106 7.12 -0.21 1.32
N ALA A 107 6.19 -0.40 2.26
CA ALA A 107 6.03 -1.67 2.95
C ALA A 107 6.10 -2.74 1.87
N SER A 108 7.15 -3.57 1.91
CA SER A 108 7.27 -4.69 1.00
C SER A 108 6.04 -5.53 1.29
N GLY A 109 5.01 -5.38 0.44
CA GLY A 109 3.84 -6.24 0.52
C GLY A 109 4.33 -7.68 0.51
N PRO A 110 3.65 -8.61 1.19
CA PRO A 110 4.09 -9.99 1.19
C PRO A 110 4.29 -10.41 -0.26
N ALA A 111 5.52 -10.84 -0.58
CA ALA A 111 5.88 -11.39 -1.86
C ALA A 111 4.83 -12.45 -2.18
N ASN A 112 3.97 -12.18 -3.15
CA ASN A 112 3.01 -13.15 -3.61
C ASN A 112 3.83 -14.27 -4.25
N THR A 113 4.08 -15.33 -3.47
CA THR A 113 4.78 -16.50 -3.97
C THR A 113 3.81 -17.11 -4.97
N ALA A 114 4.15 -16.94 -6.25
CA ALA A 114 3.46 -17.56 -7.36
C ALA A 114 3.23 -19.04 -7.03
N ASN A 115 1.97 -19.42 -6.99
CA ASN A 115 1.57 -20.82 -6.99
C ASN A 115 1.77 -21.36 -8.40
N ASP A 116 3.01 -21.59 -8.80
CA ASP A 116 3.36 -22.39 -9.98
C ASP A 116 3.42 -23.86 -9.56
N GLY A 117 2.23 -24.45 -9.41
CA GLY A 117 2.01 -25.87 -9.18
C GLY A 117 1.46 -26.54 -10.43
N ALA A 118 2.16 -26.45 -11.56
CA ALA A 118 1.99 -27.39 -12.64
C ALA A 118 2.62 -28.71 -12.21
N SER A 119 1.79 -29.71 -11.90
CA SER A 119 2.23 -31.10 -11.72
C SER A 119 1.48 -31.97 -12.70
N ASP A 120 2.17 -32.21 -13.79
CA ASP A 120 1.97 -33.27 -14.76
C ASP A 120 1.67 -34.61 -14.06
N THR A 121 0.61 -35.30 -14.49
CA THR A 121 0.39 -36.71 -14.13
C THR A 121 -0.28 -37.39 -15.31
N ALA A 122 0.54 -37.84 -16.27
CA ALA A 122 0.24 -39.02 -17.08
C ALA A 122 0.63 -40.27 -16.26
N PRO A 123 -0.09 -41.41 -16.34
CA PRO A 123 0.02 -42.26 -17.54
C PRO A 123 -1.23 -43.09 -17.89
N ALA A 124 -1.41 -43.41 -19.17
CA ALA A 124 -2.07 -44.66 -19.58
C ALA A 124 -1.78 -45.00 -21.05
N THR A 125 -0.91 -45.98 -21.23
CA THR A 125 -0.73 -46.77 -22.46
C THR A 125 -2.06 -47.39 -22.90
N GLY A 126 -2.43 -47.23 -24.16
CA GLY A 126 -3.65 -47.84 -24.70
C GLY A 126 -3.73 -47.80 -26.22
N THR A 127 -2.94 -48.64 -26.88
CA THR A 127 -3.06 -48.94 -28.31
C THR A 127 -4.45 -49.53 -28.62
N ARG A 128 -5.27 -48.85 -29.44
CA ARG A 128 -6.33 -49.51 -30.23
C ARG A 128 -6.39 -48.96 -31.65
N LYS A 129 -6.38 -49.91 -32.59
CA LYS A 129 -6.35 -49.77 -34.05
C LYS A 129 -7.47 -48.87 -34.61
N PRO A 130 -7.26 -48.18 -35.76
CA PRO A 130 -8.34 -47.53 -36.49
C PRO A 130 -9.21 -48.58 -37.20
N LYS A 131 -10.53 -48.52 -36.99
CA LYS A 131 -11.53 -49.25 -37.78
C LYS A 131 -12.13 -48.26 -38.79
N MET A 132 -11.83 -48.46 -40.07
CA MET A 132 -12.45 -47.75 -41.20
C MET A 132 -13.93 -48.18 -41.38
N PRO A 133 -14.75 -47.37 -42.07
CA PRO A 133 -16.22 -47.42 -42.02
C PRO A 133 -16.84 -48.28 -43.13
N PRO A 134 -18.11 -48.68 -42.97
CA PRO A 134 -19.07 -48.72 -44.08
C PRO A 134 -20.24 -47.76 -43.74
N GLY A 135 -20.96 -47.14 -44.66
CA GLY A 135 -21.16 -47.30 -46.08
C GLY A 135 -22.43 -46.50 -46.41
N PHE A 136 -22.52 -46.01 -47.64
CA PHE A 136 -23.65 -45.28 -48.21
C PHE A 136 -24.99 -46.06 -48.20
N GLY A 137 -26.11 -45.33 -48.19
CA GLY A 137 -27.43 -45.75 -48.68
C GLY A 137 -28.53 -45.74 -47.60
N GLY A 138 -29.67 -45.07 -47.75
CA GLY A 138 -30.24 -44.27 -48.84
C GLY A 138 -31.47 -43.51 -48.36
#